data_AF-K6U807-F1
#
_entry.id   AF-K6U807-F1
#
_cell.length_a   1.000
_cell.length_b   1.000
_cell.length_c   1.000
_cell.angle_alpha   90.00
_cell.angle_beta   90.00
_cell.angle_gamma   90.00
#
_symmetry.space_group_name_H-M   'P 1'
#
loop_
_entity.id
_entity.type
_entity.pdbx_description
1 polymer ?
#
loop_
_entity_poly.entity_id
_entity_poly.type
_entity_poly.pdbx_seq_one_letter_code
_entity_poly.pdbx_strand_id
1 'polypeptide(L)' 'MGNNVELILEKIKRLPVIQSGKNSIITLSNNEANLSIKDFSEAIEYIWEKGLVKILKVEREHAYIVRIYADVTK' A
#
# COMPACT_ATOMS: atom_id res chain seq x y z
N MET A 1 -12.81 -8.37 -4.88
CA MET A 1 -12.13 -7.39 -4.01
C MET A 1 -11.33 -8.02 -2.87
N GLY A 2 -11.85 -8.99 -2.10
CA GLY A 2 -11.11 -9.56 -0.95
C GLY A 2 -9.70 -10.10 -1.26
N ASN A 3 -9.52 -10.75 -2.41
CA ASN A 3 -8.22 -11.31 -2.81
C ASN A 3 -7.13 -10.24 -3.05
N ASN A 4 -7.51 -9.07 -3.58
CA ASN A 4 -6.55 -7.99 -3.87
C ASN A 4 -6.06 -7.31 -2.59
N VAL A 5 -6.96 -7.12 -1.62
CA VAL A 5 -6.61 -6.54 -0.31
C VAL A 5 -5.63 -7.46 0.43
N GLU A 6 -5.94 -8.76 0.50
CA GLU A 6 -5.05 -9.74 1.14
C GLU A 6 -3.68 -9.81 0.47
N LEU A 7 -3.64 -9.81 -0.87
CA LEU A 7 -2.40 -9.79 -1.65
C LEU A 7 -1.55 -8.56 -1.34
N ILE A 8 -2.16 -7.37 -1.24
CA ILE A 8 -1.46 -6.14 -0.87
C ILE A 8 -0.90 -6.24 0.55
N LEU A 9 -1.71 -6.67 1.52
CA LEU A 9 -1.27 -6.82 2.92
C LEU A 9 -0.11 -7.82 3.06
N GLU A 10 -0.16 -8.94 2.34
CA GLU A 10 0.94 -9.90 2.30
C GLU A 10 2.21 -9.32 1.68
N LYS A 11 2.10 -8.50 0.61
CA LYS A 11 3.25 -7.81 0.03
C LYS A 11 3.85 -6.79 0.99
N ILE A 12 3.03 -6.00 1.68
CA ILE A 12 3.47 -5.02 2.68
C ILE A 12 4.35 -5.68 3.75
N LYS A 13 4.02 -6.90 4.19
CA LYS A 13 4.81 -7.67 5.17
C LYS A 13 6.15 -8.19 4.63
N ARG A 14 6.29 -8.36 3.31
CA ARG A 14 7.46 -8.98 2.67
C ARG A 14 8.41 -7.97 2.04
N LEU A 15 7.95 -6.75 1.80
CA LEU A 15 8.75 -5.71 1.16
C LEU A 15 9.90 -5.24 2.05
N PRO A 16 11.04 -4.86 1.46
CA PRO A 16 12.13 -4.28 2.21
C PRO A 16 11.67 -3.00 2.90
N VAL A 17 11.95 -2.91 4.20
CA VAL A 17 11.58 -1.76 5.03
C VAL A 17 12.69 -0.73 4.96
N ILE A 18 12.32 0.50 4.59
CA ILE A 18 13.20 1.67 4.66
C ILE A 18 13.10 2.23 6.08
N GLN A 19 14.22 2.27 6.79
CA GLN A 19 14.31 2.91 8.10
C GLN A 19 14.39 4.43 7.93
N SER A 20 13.45 5.16 8.52
CA SER A 20 13.43 6.63 8.53
C SER A 20 13.29 7.10 9.99
N GLY A 21 14.43 7.35 10.63
CA GLY A 21 14.48 7.68 12.05
C GLY A 21 13.95 6.52 12.91
N LYS A 22 12.83 6.75 13.62
CA LYS A 22 12.15 5.72 14.43
C LYS A 22 11.09 4.94 13.64
N ASN A 23 10.80 5.35 12.40
CA ASN A 23 9.74 4.76 11.61
C ASN A 23 10.30 3.75 10.61
N SER A 24 9.57 2.65 10.46
CA SER A 24 9.77 1.62 9.45
C SER A 24 8.78 1.86 8.32
N ILE A 25 9.24 2.31 7.16
CA ILE A 25 8.38 2.69 6.03
C ILE A 25 8.56 1.70 4.89
N ILE A 26 7.46 1.28 4.27
CA ILE A 26 7.48 0.54 3.01
C ILE A 26 6.87 1.38 1.89
N THR A 27 7.31 1.10 0.67
CA THR A 27 6.71 1.60 -0.56
C THR A 27 6.16 0.45 -1.38
N LEU A 28 4.94 0.59 -1.88
CA LEU A 28 4.32 -0.38 -2.78
C LEU A 28 3.57 0.35 -3.89
N SER A 29 3.87 0.00 -5.13
CA SER A 29 3.14 0.44 -6.32
C SER A 29 2.24 -0.64 -6.92
N ASN A 30 1.31 -0.24 -7.78
CA ASN A 30 0.42 -1.16 -8.51
C ASN A 30 1.24 -2.19 -9.34
N ASN A 31 2.34 -1.75 -9.95
CA ASN A 31 3.22 -2.62 -10.74
C ASN A 31 3.90 -3.67 -9.86
N GLU A 32 4.41 -3.28 -8.69
CA GLU A 32 4.98 -4.22 -7.71
C GLU A 32 3.92 -5.16 -7.14
N ALA A 33 2.68 -4.69 -7.02
CA ALA A 33 1.54 -5.51 -6.63
C ALA A 33 1.08 -6.49 -7.72
N ASN A 34 1.53 -6.31 -8.97
CA ASN A 34 1.02 -7.01 -10.15
C ASN A 34 -0.50 -6.89 -10.28
N LEU A 35 -1.03 -5.69 -10.01
CA LEU A 35 -2.44 -5.35 -10.09
C LEU A 35 -2.67 -4.24 -11.12
N SER A 36 -3.86 -4.21 -11.71
CA SER A 36 -4.29 -3.05 -12.49
C SER A 36 -4.33 -1.81 -11.59
N ILE A 37 -4.12 -0.63 -12.18
CA ILE A 37 -4.17 0.64 -11.44
C ILE A 37 -5.51 0.80 -10.71
N LYS A 38 -6.62 0.39 -11.34
CA LYS A 38 -7.95 0.42 -10.74
C LYS A 38 -8.07 -0.52 -9.55
N ASP A 39 -7.69 -1.80 -9.72
CA ASP A 39 -7.77 -2.80 -8.65
C ASP A 39 -6.88 -2.44 -7.45
N PHE A 40 -5.69 -1.91 -7.74
CA PHE A 40 -4.78 -1.43 -6.72
C PHE A 40 -5.39 -0.25 -5.96
N SER A 41 -5.90 0.75 -6.69
CA SER A 41 -6.51 1.94 -6.07
C SER A 41 -7.68 1.58 -5.16
N GLU A 42 -8.62 0.76 -5.64
CA GLU A 42 -9.79 0.33 -4.86
C GLU A 42 -9.38 -0.44 -3.60
N ALA A 43 -8.39 -1.32 -3.70
CA ALA A 43 -7.90 -2.08 -2.55
C ALA A 43 -7.16 -1.21 -1.53
N ILE A 44 -6.39 -0.21 -2.00
CA ILE A 44 -5.73 0.77 -1.12
C ILE A 44 -6.76 1.64 -0.39
N GLU A 45 -7.78 2.13 -1.09
CA GLU A 45 -8.86 2.91 -0.48
C GLU A 45 -9.54 2.11 0.63
N TYR A 46 -9.86 0.83 0.36
CA TYR A 46 -10.41 -0.06 1.39
C TYR A 46 -9.48 -0.24 2.59
N ILE A 47 -8.17 -0.48 2.36
CA ILE A 47 -7.17 -0.62 3.43
C ILE A 47 -7.10 0.65 4.29
N TRP A 48 -7.19 1.83 3.65
CA TRP A 48 -7.17 3.12 4.33
C TRP A 48 -8.43 3.32 5.16
N GLU A 49 -9.61 3.13 4.57
CA GLU A 49 -10.90 3.29 5.25
C GLU A 49 -11.05 2.37 6.45
N LYS A 50 -10.52 1.14 6.36
CA LYS A 50 -10.55 0.15 7.44
C LYS A 50 -9.39 0.30 8.43
N GLY A 51 -8.44 1.21 8.19
CA GLY A 51 -7.28 1.42 9.04
C GLY A 51 -6.40 0.19 9.21
N LEU A 52 -6.36 -0.71 8.22
CA LEU A 52 -5.60 -1.97 8.30
C LEU A 52 -4.09 -1.74 8.29
N VAL A 53 -3.66 -0.65 7.64
CA VAL A 53 -2.28 -0.18 7.57
C VAL A 53 -2.28 1.34 7.65
N LYS A 54 -1.31 1.90 8.38
CA LYS A 54 -1.14 3.35 8.45
C LYS A 54 -0.46 3.87 7.18
N ILE A 55 -1.27 4.37 6.25
CA ILE A 55 -0.79 5.01 5.02
C ILE A 55 -0.35 6.45 5.34
N LEU A 56 0.91 6.76 5.01
CA LEU A 56 1.53 8.06 5.25
C LEU A 56 1.38 9.00 4.05
N LYS A 57 1.52 8.46 2.84
CA LYS A 57 1.45 9.20 1.57
C LYS A 57 0.92 8.28 0.49
N VAL A 58 0.19 8.85 -0.47
CA VAL A 58 -0.18 8.20 -1.72
C VAL A 58 0.31 9.01 -2.92
N GLU A 59 0.69 8.33 -3.99
CA GLU A 59 0.91 8.94 -5.30
C GLU A 59 -0.23 8.51 -6.21
N ARG A 60 -0.75 9.46 -6.98
CA ARG A 60 -1.89 9.26 -7.84
C ARG A 60 -1.54 9.57 -9.28
N GLU A 61 -2.13 8.79 -10.18
CA GLU A 61 -2.20 9.10 -11.59
C GLU A 61 -3.68 9.33 -11.94
N HIS A 62 -4.01 10.58 -12.29
CA HIS A 62 -5.40 11.03 -12.42
C HIS A 62 -6.21 10.75 -11.13
N ALA A 63 -7.26 9.92 -11.24
CA ALA A 63 -8.14 9.56 -10.12
C ALA A 63 -7.62 8.37 -9.30
N TYR A 64 -6.61 7.65 -9.77
CA TYR A 64 -6.23 6.37 -9.18
C TYR A 64 -4.95 6.48 -8.36
N ILE A 65 -4.93 5.78 -7.23
CA ILE A 65 -3.71 5.57 -6.46
C ILE A 65 -2.82 4.59 -7.23
N VAL A 66 -1.56 4.95 -7.44
CA VAL A 66 -0.57 4.12 -8.15
C VAL A 66 0.58 3.68 -7.24
N ARG A 67 0.80 4.40 -6.13
CA ARG A 67 1.80 4.04 -5.11
C ARG A 67 1.38 4.50 -3.74
N ILE A 68 1.76 3.73 -2.72
CA ILE A 68 1.60 4.07 -1.31
C ILE A 68 2.94 4.06 -0.57
N TYR A 69 2.98 4.85 0.49
CA TYR A 69 4.00 4.82 1.53
C TYR A 69 3.28 4.48 2.83
N ALA A 70 3.68 3.39 3.47
CA ALA A 70 3.02 2.91 4.68
C ALA A 70 4.00 2.74 5.83
N ASP A 71 3.53 3.07 7.02
CA ASP A 71 4.23 2.83 8.28
C ASP A 71 3.95 1.40 8.75
N VAL A 72 5.02 0.63 8.94
CA VAL A 72 5.01 -0.74 9.45
C VAL A 72 5.83 -0.85 10.75
N THR A 73 6.02 0.27 11.45
CA THR A 73 6.63 0.30 12.77
C THR A 73 5.78 -0.53 13.73
N LYS A 74 6.39 -1.53 14.37
CA LYS A 74 5.73 -2.40 15.36
C LYS A 74 5.42 -1.63 16.65
#